data_AF-A0A0K1E423-F1
#
_entry.id   AF-A0A0K1E423-F1
#
_cell.length_a   1.000
_cell.length_b   1.000
_cell.length_c   1.000
_cell.angle_alpha   90.00
_cell.angle_beta   90.00
_cell.angle_gamma   90.00
#
_symmetry.space_group_name_H-M   'P 1'
#
loop_
_entity.id
_entity.type
_entity.pdbx_description
1 polymer ?
#
loop_
_entity_poly.entity_id
_entity_poly.type
_entity_poly.pdbx_seq_one_letter_code
_entity_poly.pdbx_strand_id
1 'polypeptide(L)'
;MYDYLLQLLIHLVSLLPLAKEKPYEAFREGGLVVICIYGLSKDLEVEAVDVGGYYLALDSVERVGPAELREGRILIPKKTQAALLLKGAEWADEVKLHTNQGTHKLKIQKHGRCPLLSEAEKNL
;
A
#
# COMPACT_ATOMS: atom_id res chain seq x y z
N MET A 1 26.63 -7.77 -37.99
CA MET A 1 25.89 -8.95 -37.49
C MET A 1 25.55 -8.88 -35.99
N TYR A 2 26.04 -7.88 -35.25
CA TYR A 2 25.68 -7.62 -33.84
C TYR A 2 24.47 -6.68 -33.69
N ASP A 3 24.19 -5.81 -34.68
CA ASP A 3 23.11 -4.81 -34.58
C ASP A 3 21.70 -5.41 -34.53
N TYR A 4 21.48 -6.55 -35.21
CA TYR A 4 20.19 -7.23 -35.22
C TYR A 4 19.82 -7.83 -33.86
N LEU A 5 20.81 -8.35 -33.13
CA LEU A 5 20.62 -8.89 -31.78
C LEU A 5 20.28 -7.77 -30.78
N LEU A 6 20.92 -6.61 -30.93
CA LEU A 6 20.67 -5.45 -30.07
C LEU A 6 19.26 -4.87 -30.31
N GLN A 7 18.84 -4.77 -31.58
CA GLN A 7 17.49 -4.34 -31.92
C GLN A 7 16.41 -5.29 -31.41
N LEU A 8 16.65 -6.61 -31.47
CA LEU A 8 15.72 -7.60 -30.92
C LEU A 8 15.57 -7.48 -29.40
N LEU A 9 16.68 -7.26 -28.68
CA LEU A 9 16.67 -7.06 -27.22
C LEU A 9 15.89 -5.81 -26.82
N ILE A 10 16.05 -4.70 -27.54
CA ILE A 10 15.32 -3.45 -27.26
C ILE A 10 13.80 -3.64 -27.47
N HIS A 11 13.41 -4.40 -28.49
CA HIS A 11 11.98 -4.71 -28.73
C HIS A 11 11.41 -5.68 -27.70
N LEU A 12 12.21 -6.61 -27.17
CA LEU A 12 11.77 -7.49 -26.08
C LEU A 12 11.58 -6.73 -24.75
N VAL A 13 12.40 -5.71 -24.48
CA VAL A 13 12.28 -4.90 -23.26
C VAL A 13 11.04 -4.00 -23.29
N SER A 14 10.64 -3.48 -24.45
CA SER A 14 9.40 -2.70 -24.60
C SER A 14 8.12 -3.54 -24.55
N LEU A 15 8.24 -4.85 -24.75
CA LEU A 15 7.17 -5.85 -24.64
C LEU A 15 6.99 -6.41 -23.22
N LEU A 16 7.92 -6.15 -22.31
CA LEU A 16 7.71 -6.43 -20.90
C LEU A 16 6.66 -5.43 -20.39
N PRO A 17 5.46 -5.87 -19.97
CA PRO A 17 4.57 -4.97 -19.27
C PRO A 17 5.34 -4.55 -18.02
N LEU A 18 5.77 -3.29 -17.97
CA LEU A 18 6.20 -2.67 -16.73
C LEU A 18 5.07 -2.97 -15.75
N ALA A 19 5.32 -3.90 -14.82
CA ALA A 19 4.35 -4.29 -13.84
C ALA A 19 3.99 -2.99 -13.14
N LYS A 20 2.78 -2.47 -13.41
CA LYS A 20 2.29 -1.28 -12.74
C LYS A 20 2.33 -1.63 -11.25
N GLU A 21 3.30 -1.07 -10.54
CA GLU A 21 3.39 -1.22 -9.10
C GLU A 21 2.01 -0.87 -8.55
N LYS A 22 1.42 -1.81 -7.81
CA LYS A 22 0.10 -1.57 -7.27
C LYS A 22 0.26 -0.44 -6.26
N PRO A 23 -0.55 0.63 -6.33
CA PRO A 23 -0.43 1.76 -5.42
C PRO A 23 -0.65 1.39 -3.95
N TYR A 24 -1.24 0.22 -3.72
CA TYR A 24 -1.61 -0.32 -2.42
C TYR A 24 -1.31 -1.81 -2.37
N GLU A 25 -0.73 -2.26 -1.27
CA GLU A 25 -0.55 -3.67 -0.95
C GLU A 25 -0.94 -3.93 0.49
N ALA A 26 -1.60 -5.07 0.76
CA ALA A 26 -1.95 -5.49 2.10
C ALA A 26 -1.36 -6.87 2.40
N PHE A 27 -0.77 -7.05 3.56
CA PHE A 27 -0.21 -8.34 4.00
C PHE A 27 -0.21 -8.47 5.52
N ARG A 28 0.03 -9.70 6.01
CA ARG A 28 0.15 -9.99 7.43
C ARG A 28 1.60 -9.90 7.89
N GLU A 29 1.84 -9.20 8.99
CA GLU A 29 3.15 -9.08 9.64
C GLU A 29 2.98 -8.92 11.15
N GLY A 30 3.60 -9.78 11.95
CA GLY A 30 3.60 -9.65 13.43
C GLY A 30 2.21 -9.65 14.10
N GLY A 31 1.20 -10.31 13.52
CA GLY A 31 -0.18 -10.27 14.03
C GLY A 31 -0.95 -9.01 13.62
N LEU A 32 -0.41 -8.21 12.70
CA LEU A 32 -1.05 -7.02 12.16
C LEU A 32 -1.39 -7.25 10.69
N VAL A 33 -2.42 -6.56 10.21
CA VAL A 33 -2.59 -6.33 8.78
C VAL A 33 -1.92 -5.01 8.45
N VAL A 34 -0.89 -5.07 7.62
CA VAL A 34 -0.15 -3.89 7.13
C VAL A 34 -0.67 -3.55 5.76
N ILE A 35 -1.00 -2.28 5.55
CA ILE A 35 -1.33 -1.72 4.24
C ILE A 35 -0.25 -0.72 3.84
N CYS A 36 0.56 -1.09 2.85
CA CYS A 36 1.57 -0.21 2.28
C CYS A 36 0.99 0.59 1.14
N ILE A 37 1.29 1.88 1.15
CA ILE A 37 0.79 2.87 0.21
C ILE A 37 1.98 3.51 -0.49
N TYR A 38 2.01 3.43 -1.82
CA TYR A 38 3.17 3.81 -2.62
C TYR A 38 2.90 5.05 -3.46
N GLY A 39 3.60 6.15 -3.16
CA GLY A 39 4.01 7.18 -4.11
C GLY A 39 2.92 7.78 -5.00
N LEU A 40 1.70 7.97 -4.48
CA LEU A 40 0.54 8.38 -5.27
C LEU A 40 0.72 9.75 -5.94
N SER A 41 0.11 9.96 -7.10
CA SER A 41 0.22 11.23 -7.85
C SER A 41 -0.56 12.39 -7.22
N LYS A 42 -1.53 12.07 -6.36
CA LYS A 42 -2.40 12.99 -5.62
C LYS A 42 -2.41 12.64 -4.15
N ASP A 43 -2.78 13.60 -3.32
CA ASP A 43 -2.98 13.37 -1.90
C ASP A 43 -4.12 12.36 -1.73
N LEU A 44 -3.92 11.43 -0.80
CA LEU A 44 -4.89 10.41 -0.47
C LEU A 44 -5.54 10.76 0.86
N GLU A 45 -6.86 10.81 0.87
CA GLU A 45 -7.64 10.90 2.09
C GLU A 45 -8.34 9.57 2.29
N VAL A 46 -7.97 8.83 3.34
CA VAL A 46 -8.68 7.62 3.75
C VAL A 46 -9.82 8.04 4.67
N GLU A 47 -11.04 7.77 4.21
CA GLU A 47 -12.29 8.14 4.87
C GLU A 47 -12.83 7.01 5.74
N ALA A 48 -12.55 5.76 5.36
CA ALA A 48 -12.89 4.59 6.17
C ALA A 48 -12.02 3.38 5.78
N VAL A 49 -11.83 2.46 6.73
CA VAL A 49 -11.21 1.16 6.51
C VAL A 49 -12.23 0.07 6.85
N ASP A 50 -12.61 -0.75 5.88
CA ASP A 50 -13.49 -1.90 6.06
C ASP A 50 -12.66 -3.18 6.03
N VAL A 51 -12.70 -3.93 7.13
CA VAL A 51 -12.02 -5.21 7.31
C VAL A 51 -13.07 -6.32 7.33
N GLY A 52 -13.15 -7.10 6.25
CA GLY A 52 -14.07 -8.24 6.16
C GLY A 52 -15.55 -7.93 6.42
N GLY A 53 -16.02 -6.70 6.15
CA GLY A 53 -17.39 -6.23 6.39
C GLY A 53 -17.56 -5.34 7.62
N TYR A 54 -16.49 -5.06 8.38
CA TYR A 54 -16.53 -4.25 9.59
C TYR A 54 -15.69 -2.99 9.43
N TYR A 55 -16.30 -1.84 9.71
CA TYR A 55 -15.61 -0.55 9.69
C TYR A 55 -14.73 -0.38 10.93
N LEU A 56 -13.44 -0.12 10.71
CA LEU A 56 -12.51 0.28 11.75
C LEU A 56 -12.53 1.80 11.94
N ALA A 57 -12.44 2.21 13.20
CA ALA A 57 -12.26 3.61 13.54
C ALA A 57 -10.84 4.05 13.14
N LEU A 58 -10.72 5.17 12.41
CA LEU A 58 -9.44 5.61 11.84
C LEU A 58 -8.40 6.08 12.88
N ASP A 59 -8.85 6.43 14.08
CA ASP A 59 -7.99 6.75 15.22
C ASP A 59 -7.30 5.50 15.80
N SER A 60 -7.91 4.33 15.66
CA SER A 60 -7.33 3.04 16.05
C SER A 60 -6.30 2.51 15.04
N VAL A 61 -6.24 3.10 13.85
CA VAL A 61 -5.27 2.74 12.81
C VAL A 61 -3.92 3.39 13.13
N GLU A 62 -2.93 2.53 13.37
CA GLU A 62 -1.56 2.97 13.57
C GLU A 62 -0.95 3.34 12.22
N ARG A 63 -0.13 4.40 12.22
CA ARG A 63 0.32 5.09 11.00
C ARG A 63 1.84 5.22 11.05
N VAL A 64 2.50 4.84 9.96
CA VAL A 64 3.95 4.98 9.79
C VAL A 64 4.23 5.79 8.53
N GLY A 65 5.20 6.70 8.61
CA GLY A 65 5.48 7.69 7.57
C GLY A 65 4.62 8.96 7.70
N PRO A 66 4.54 9.80 6.65
CA PRO A 66 3.79 11.05 6.65
C PRO A 66 2.28 10.80 6.47
N ALA A 67 1.67 10.13 7.45
CA ALA A 67 0.23 9.86 7.50
C ALA A 67 -0.38 10.46 8.76
N GLU A 68 -1.32 11.39 8.60
CA GLU A 68 -1.90 12.16 9.71
C GLU A 68 -3.42 12.03 9.76
N LEU A 69 -3.97 11.93 10.97
CA LEU A 69 -5.42 11.98 11.18
C LEU A 69 -5.84 13.45 11.25
N ARG A 70 -6.65 13.91 10.30
CA ARG A 70 -7.19 15.26 10.23
C ARG A 70 -8.69 15.19 9.92
N GLU A 71 -9.50 15.88 10.72
CA GLU A 71 -10.95 15.98 10.49
C GLU A 71 -11.64 14.60 10.28
N GLY A 72 -11.21 13.59 11.04
CA GLY A 72 -11.76 12.24 10.93
C GLY A 72 -11.33 11.46 9.67
N ARG A 73 -10.29 11.90 8.96
CA ARG A 73 -9.72 11.24 7.76
C ARG A 73 -8.22 11.06 7.94
N ILE A 74 -7.63 10.02 7.33
CA ILE A 74 -6.17 9.88 7.28
C ILE A 74 -5.66 10.51 5.99
N LEU A 75 -4.89 11.59 6.10
CA LEU A 75 -4.25 12.27 4.99
C LEU A 75 -2.85 11.68 4.75
N ILE A 76 -2.58 11.29 3.51
CA ILE A 76 -1.26 10.87 3.04
C ILE A 76 -0.89 11.76 1.85
N PRO A 77 0.15 12.60 1.96
CA PRO A 77 0.55 13.50 0.89
C PRO A 77 1.01 12.76 -0.35
N LYS A 78 0.79 13.35 -1.53
CA LYS A 78 1.25 12.83 -2.82
C LYS A 78 2.77 12.59 -2.81
N LYS A 79 3.20 11.61 -3.61
CA LYS A 79 4.61 11.23 -3.79
C LYS A 79 5.32 10.79 -2.50
N THR A 80 4.56 10.53 -1.45
CA THR A 80 5.10 9.94 -0.21
C THR A 80 4.72 8.47 -0.14
N GLN A 81 5.38 7.75 0.75
CA GLN A 81 5.02 6.38 1.12
C GLN A 81 4.52 6.40 2.56
N ALA A 82 3.49 5.62 2.85
CA ALA A 82 2.98 5.43 4.21
C ALA A 82 2.59 3.97 4.43
N ALA A 83 2.52 3.57 5.69
CA ALA A 83 1.92 2.30 6.09
C ALA A 83 0.80 2.53 7.11
N LEU A 84 -0.31 1.82 6.92
CA LEU A 84 -1.40 1.73 7.88
C LEU A 84 -1.36 0.35 8.52
N LEU A 85 -1.31 0.30 9.85
CA LEU A 85 -1.25 -0.95 10.61
C LEU A 85 -2.57 -1.14 11.34
N LEU A 86 -3.22 -2.28 11.06
CA LEU A 86 -4.52 -2.64 11.61
C LEU A 86 -4.34 -3.74 12.67
N LYS A 87 -4.67 -3.42 13.92
CA LYS A 87 -4.69 -4.36 15.05
C LYS A 87 -6.02 -5.13 15.07
N GLY A 88 -6.00 -6.41 15.46
CA GLY A 88 -7.20 -7.24 15.58
C GLY A 88 -7.89 -7.60 14.26
N ALA A 89 -7.19 -7.42 13.14
CA ALA A 89 -7.68 -7.69 11.79
C ALA A 89 -7.14 -9.01 11.22
N GLU A 90 -6.51 -9.88 12.03
CA GLU A 90 -5.78 -11.06 11.51
C GLU A 90 -6.69 -12.07 10.81
N TRP A 91 -7.94 -12.13 11.25
CA TRP A 91 -8.99 -13.02 10.75
C TRP A 91 -9.47 -12.68 9.33
N ALA A 92 -9.25 -11.45 8.87
CA ALA A 92 -9.75 -11.00 7.59
C ALA A 92 -8.85 -11.43 6.43
N ASP A 93 -9.45 -11.72 5.28
CA ASP A 93 -8.73 -12.03 4.03
C ASP A 93 -8.69 -10.85 3.04
N GLU A 94 -9.48 -9.81 3.31
CA GLU A 94 -9.55 -8.59 2.52
C GLU A 94 -9.73 -7.35 3.39
N VAL A 95 -9.21 -6.23 2.89
CA VAL A 95 -9.50 -4.89 3.40
C VAL A 95 -10.00 -4.03 2.25
N LYS A 96 -10.95 -3.15 2.51
CA LYS A 96 -11.33 -2.06 1.62
C LYS A 96 -10.91 -0.73 2.22
N LEU A 97 -10.16 0.04 1.46
CA LEU A 97 -9.90 1.44 1.77
C LEU A 97 -10.93 2.30 1.04
N HIS A 98 -11.75 3.02 1.78
CA HIS A 98 -12.62 4.05 1.21
C HIS A 98 -11.86 5.37 1.23
N THR A 99 -11.71 5.99 0.06
CA THR A 99 -10.87 7.16 -0.12
C THR A 99 -11.54 8.21 -1.01
N ASN A 100 -11.00 9.42 -1.00
CA ASN A 100 -11.36 10.48 -1.93
C ASN A 100 -11.14 10.12 -3.43
N GLN A 101 -10.44 9.02 -3.71
CA GLN A 101 -10.20 8.49 -5.06
C GLN A 101 -11.06 7.26 -5.38
N GLY A 102 -11.95 6.87 -4.47
CA GLY A 102 -12.83 5.71 -4.60
C GLY A 102 -12.53 4.62 -3.57
N THR A 103 -13.15 3.46 -3.76
CA THR A 103 -12.97 2.30 -2.88
C THR A 103 -11.96 1.33 -3.48
N HIS A 104 -10.90 1.05 -2.72
CA HIS A 104 -9.83 0.14 -3.11
C HIS A 104 -9.91 -1.16 -2.32
N LYS A 105 -10.25 -2.26 -2.99
CA LYS A 105 -10.30 -3.60 -2.39
C LYS A 105 -8.93 -4.27 -2.49
N LEU A 106 -8.35 -4.59 -1.35
CA LEU A 106 -7.03 -5.19 -1.18
C LEU A 106 -7.17 -6.60 -0.62
N LYS A 107 -6.63 -7.58 -1.32
CA LYS A 107 -6.50 -8.93 -0.80
C LYS A 107 -5.30 -8.98 0.15
N ILE A 108 -5.49 -9.47 1.37
CA ILE A 108 -4.44 -9.59 2.37
C ILE A 108 -3.56 -10.78 2.00
N GLN A 109 -2.31 -10.50 1.65
CA GLN A 109 -1.33 -11.53 1.35
C GLN A 109 -0.79 -12.17 2.64
N LYS A 110 -0.32 -13.42 2.56
CA LYS A 110 0.28 -14.11 3.72
C LYS A 110 1.62 -13.48 4.13
N HIS A 111 2.36 -12.98 3.16
CA HIS A 111 3.65 -12.34 3.33
C HIS A 111 3.71 -11.14 2.40
N GLY A 112 4.46 -10.13 2.80
CA GLY A 112 4.76 -8.95 2.01
C GLY A 112 5.86 -8.16 2.72
N ARG A 113 6.23 -7.01 2.16
CA ARG A 113 7.24 -6.16 2.76
C ARG A 113 6.88 -4.71 2.55
N CYS A 114 6.86 -3.95 3.63
CA CYS A 114 6.80 -2.49 3.57
C CYS A 114 8.22 -1.94 3.71
N PRO A 115 8.74 -1.18 2.72
CA PRO A 115 10.03 -0.52 2.84
C PRO A 115 10.16 0.30 4.13
N LEU A 116 9.09 1.01 4.53
CA LEU A 116 9.04 1.87 5.72
C LEU A 116 9.18 1.11 7.04
N LEU A 117 8.66 -0.13 7.12
CA LEU A 117 8.77 -0.94 8.33
C LEU A 117 10.17 -1.52 8.47
N SER A 118 10.79 -1.94 7.36
CA SER A 118 12.18 -2.40 7.34
C SER A 118 13.21 -1.31 7.68
N GLU A 119 12.91 -0.03 7.43
CA GLU A 119 13.77 1.09 7.82
C GLU A 119 13.58 1.49 9.29
N ALA A 120 12.36 1.38 9.82
CA ALA A 120 12.09 1.63 11.24
C ALA A 120 12.81 0.61 12.14
N GLU A 121 12.86 -0.67 11.75
CA GLU A 121 13.58 -1.72 12.48
C GLU A 121 15.11 -1.56 12.47
N LYS A 122 15.68 -0.86 11.47
CA LYS A 122 17.13 -0.62 11.39
C LYS A 122 17.62 0.51 12.31
N ASN A 123 16.72 1.32 12.84
CA ASN A 123 17.03 2.45 13.72
C ASN A 123 16.73 2.14 15.20
N LEU A 124 16.53 0.86 15.53
CA LEU A 124 16.32 0.33 16.88
C LEU A 124 17.59 -0.33 17.42
#